data_AF-A0A8T7EKC2-F1
#
_entry.id   AF-A0A8T7EKC2-F1
#
_cell.length_a   1.000
_cell.length_b   1.000
_cell.length_c   1.000
_cell.angle_alpha   90.00
_cell.angle_beta   90.00
_cell.angle_gamma   90.00
#
_symmetry.space_group_name_H-M   'P 1'
#
loop_
_entity.id
_entity.type
_entity.pdbx_description
1 polymer ?
#
loop_
_entity_poly.entity_id
_entity_poly.type
_entity_poly.pdbx_seq_one_letter_code
_entity_poly.pdbx_strand_id
1 'polypeptide(L)'
;MKKIYLIGFRGTSFQAPEYKTEPALIRAGHVGFAFEDDPQFIFGFHPTPEAIEAVGGEEAAIEWLKENEPLDGALQADRAIFVRADELHQSGARTDVWQVTVELPDADYEQVRAQALQWYTEKTVFTYAFPERGQPPLPDRDNCATFPRRLALPLPEPTGQAGALHCGAGK
;
A
#
# COMPACT_ATOMS: atom_id res chain seq x y z
N MET A 1 -25.20 -7.93 -1.12
CA MET A 1 -24.12 -6.92 -1.10
C MET A 1 -23.04 -7.46 -0.21
N LYS A 2 -21.79 -7.34 -0.64
CA LYS A 2 -20.62 -7.76 0.13
C LYS A 2 -19.61 -6.63 0.30
N LYS A 3 -18.73 -6.75 1.30
CA LYS A 3 -17.84 -5.67 1.75
C LYS A 3 -16.36 -5.96 1.50
N ILE A 4 -15.67 -4.96 0.99
CA ILE A 4 -14.21 -4.89 0.95
C ILE A 4 -13.79 -3.71 1.83
N TYR A 5 -12.80 -3.93 2.68
CA TYR A 5 -12.25 -2.92 3.57
C TYR A 5 -10.96 -2.39 2.97
N LEU A 6 -10.91 -1.11 2.60
CA LEU A 6 -9.67 -0.41 2.33
C LEU A 6 -9.10 0.07 3.66
N ILE A 7 -7.88 -0.32 3.98
CA ILE A 7 -7.24 -0.08 5.28
C ILE A 7 -5.97 0.70 5.03
N GLY A 8 -5.73 1.77 5.79
CA GLY A 8 -4.53 2.56 5.63
C GLY A 8 -4.06 3.19 6.94
N PHE A 9 -2.82 3.64 6.94
CA PHE A 9 -2.26 4.42 8.05
C PHE A 9 -1.25 5.44 7.54
N ARG A 10 -1.12 6.53 8.29
CA ARG A 10 -0.08 7.53 8.03
C ARG A 10 1.28 7.02 8.51
N GLY A 11 2.32 7.16 7.70
CA GLY A 11 3.67 6.76 8.12
C GLY A 11 4.24 7.59 9.27
N THR A 12 5.18 6.99 10.01
CA THR A 12 5.91 7.66 11.11
C THR A 12 6.87 8.77 10.64
N SER A 13 7.09 8.91 9.33
CA SER A 13 8.08 9.79 8.67
C SER A 13 9.50 9.25 8.69
N PHE A 14 10.18 9.34 7.54
CA PHE A 14 11.62 9.07 7.40
C PHE A 14 12.50 10.09 8.16
N GLN A 15 11.94 11.25 8.51
CA GLN A 15 12.66 12.31 9.24
C GLN A 15 12.60 12.14 10.77
N ALA A 16 11.77 11.23 11.28
CA ALA A 16 11.62 11.00 12.72
C ALA A 16 12.68 10.00 13.23
N PRO A 17 13.73 10.47 13.94
CA PRO A 17 14.87 9.63 14.31
C PRO A 17 14.49 8.46 15.22
N GLU A 18 13.47 8.62 16.06
CA GLU A 18 12.97 7.59 16.97
C GLU A 18 12.36 6.38 16.24
N TYR A 19 11.97 6.52 14.97
CA TYR A 19 11.41 5.44 14.15
C TYR A 19 12.37 4.98 13.06
N LYS A 20 13.65 5.36 13.09
CA LYS A 20 14.62 5.04 12.02
C LYS A 20 14.75 3.54 11.76
N THR A 21 14.56 2.72 12.80
CA THR A 21 14.66 1.25 12.73
C THR A 21 13.36 0.57 12.30
N GLU A 22 12.26 1.31 12.14
CA GLU A 22 11.01 0.74 11.63
C GLU A 22 11.12 0.41 10.14
N PRO A 23 10.40 -0.61 9.64
CA PRO A 23 10.35 -0.95 8.23
C PRO A 23 10.01 0.26 7.35
N ALA A 24 10.52 0.29 6.12
CA ALA A 24 10.30 1.41 5.20
C ALA A 24 8.80 1.73 4.98
N LEU A 25 7.94 0.70 4.89
CA LEU A 25 6.49 0.89 4.74
C LEU A 25 5.81 1.49 5.98
N ILE A 26 6.32 1.23 7.19
CA ILE A 26 5.84 1.88 8.41
C ILE A 26 6.21 3.36 8.42
N ARG A 27 7.40 3.70 7.93
CA ARG A 27 7.89 5.08 7.86
C ARG A 27 7.21 5.90 6.76
N ALA A 28 6.92 5.27 5.61
CA ALA A 28 6.18 5.88 4.51
C ALA A 28 4.69 6.00 4.84
N GLY A 29 4.09 4.96 5.42
CA GLY A 29 2.65 4.77 5.42
C GLY A 29 2.25 3.81 4.32
N HIS A 30 1.08 3.18 4.49
CA HIS A 30 0.68 2.10 3.62
C HIS A 30 -0.84 2.00 3.48
N VAL A 31 -1.27 1.40 2.38
CA VAL A 31 -2.67 1.09 2.09
C VAL A 31 -2.74 -0.37 1.64
N GLY A 32 -3.68 -1.09 2.22
CA GLY A 32 -4.04 -2.44 1.85
C GLY A 32 -5.55 -2.59 1.78
N PHE A 33 -6.00 -3.80 1.49
CA PHE A 33 -7.41 -4.13 1.48
C PHE A 33 -7.67 -5.55 1.99
N ALA A 34 -8.83 -5.75 2.59
CA ALA A 34 -9.27 -7.05 3.10
C ALA A 34 -10.71 -7.33 2.66
N PHE A 35 -11.04 -8.60 2.53
CA PHE A 35 -12.39 -9.06 2.16
C PHE A 35 -13.18 -9.40 3.41
N GLU A 36 -14.49 -9.17 3.46
CA GLU A 36 -15.26 -9.47 4.67
C GLU A 36 -15.29 -10.95 5.05
N ASP A 37 -15.12 -11.86 4.08
CA ASP A 37 -15.06 -13.30 4.32
C ASP A 37 -13.72 -13.70 4.99
N ASP A 38 -12.69 -12.87 4.90
CA ASP A 38 -11.39 -13.05 5.57
C ASP A 38 -10.76 -11.69 5.94
N PRO A 39 -11.27 -11.00 6.97
CA PRO A 39 -10.80 -9.66 7.32
C PRO A 39 -9.42 -9.68 7.98
N GLN A 40 -8.91 -10.86 8.34
CA GLN A 40 -7.56 -11.00 8.91
C GLN A 40 -6.49 -11.04 7.81
N PHE A 41 -6.84 -11.43 6.59
CA PHE A 41 -5.93 -11.41 5.47
C PHE A 41 -5.97 -10.04 4.77
N ILE A 42 -4.94 -9.23 4.99
CA ILE A 42 -4.79 -7.93 4.35
C ILE A 42 -3.84 -8.09 3.16
N PHE A 43 -4.36 -7.83 1.96
CA PHE A 43 -3.55 -7.66 0.76
C PHE A 43 -2.94 -6.26 0.77
N GLY A 44 -1.65 -6.13 0.53
CA GLY A 44 -1.07 -4.85 0.16
C GLY A 44 -0.15 -4.97 -1.05
N PHE A 45 0.03 -3.83 -1.71
CA PHE A 45 0.84 -3.73 -2.91
C PHE A 45 2.08 -2.90 -2.62
N HIS A 46 3.24 -3.52 -2.73
CA HIS A 46 4.55 -2.89 -2.52
C HIS A 46 5.63 -3.61 -3.34
N PRO A 47 6.85 -3.04 -3.47
CA PRO A 47 7.93 -3.67 -4.19
C PRO A 47 8.20 -5.10 -3.72
N THR A 48 8.59 -5.97 -4.65
CA THR A 48 8.95 -7.35 -4.28
C THR A 48 10.29 -7.35 -3.52
N PRO A 49 10.52 -8.34 -2.65
CA PRO A 49 11.81 -8.49 -1.97
C PRO A 49 12.99 -8.52 -2.95
N GLU A 50 12.84 -9.19 -4.09
CA GLU A 50 13.87 -9.30 -5.12
C GLU A 50 14.18 -7.94 -5.76
N ALA A 51 13.16 -7.12 -6.01
CA ALA A 51 13.34 -5.77 -6.55
C ALA A 51 14.04 -4.84 -5.55
N ILE A 52 13.72 -4.97 -4.26
CA ILE A 52 14.37 -4.22 -3.17
C ILE A 52 15.84 -4.62 -3.04
N GLU A 53 16.15 -5.92 -3.03
CA GLU A 53 17.51 -6.42 -2.97
C GLU A 53 18.34 -5.99 -4.18
N ALA A 54 17.76 -6.03 -5.38
CA ALA A 54 18.43 -5.65 -6.62
C ALA A 54 18.95 -4.20 -6.63
N VAL A 55 18.29 -3.29 -5.92
CA VAL A 55 18.70 -1.89 -5.79
C VAL A 55 19.54 -1.60 -4.54
N GLY A 56 19.86 -2.61 -3.73
CA GLY A 56 20.74 -2.48 -2.57
C GLY A 56 20.01 -2.37 -1.22
N GLY A 57 18.77 -2.88 -1.13
CA GLY A 57 18.00 -2.96 0.12
C GLY A 57 16.98 -1.83 0.29
N GLU A 58 16.27 -1.85 1.43
CA GLU A 58 15.12 -0.96 1.66
C GLU A 58 15.45 0.54 1.54
N GLU A 59 16.58 0.98 2.12
CA GLU A 59 16.95 2.40 2.08
C GLU A 59 17.21 2.87 0.64
N ALA A 60 17.92 2.05 -0.14
CA ALA A 60 18.19 2.36 -1.54
C ALA A 60 16.92 2.31 -2.40
N ALA A 61 16.02 1.36 -2.14
CA ALA A 61 14.73 1.28 -2.82
C ALA A 61 13.87 2.53 -2.58
N ILE A 62 13.92 3.11 -1.38
CA ILE A 62 13.19 4.36 -1.09
C ILE A 62 13.80 5.55 -1.85
N GLU A 63 15.13 5.68 -1.90
CA GLU A 63 15.76 6.75 -2.68
C GLU A 63 15.49 6.58 -4.19
N TRP A 64 15.55 5.35 -4.70
CA TRP A 64 15.18 4.99 -6.08
C TRP A 64 13.76 5.46 -6.43
N LEU A 65 12.78 5.14 -5.57
CA LEU A 65 11.39 5.55 -5.76
C LEU A 65 11.20 7.07 -5.62
N LYS A 66 11.96 7.76 -4.75
CA LYS A 66 11.95 9.23 -4.64
C LYS A 66 12.50 9.93 -5.88
N GLU A 67 13.38 9.25 -6.63
CA GLU A 67 13.87 9.67 -7.94
C GLU A 67 12.86 9.37 -9.06
N ASN A 68 11.68 8.80 -8.73
CA ASN A 68 10.63 8.36 -9.64
C ASN A 68 11.04 7.18 -10.53
N GLU A 69 12.08 6.46 -10.14
CA GLU A 69 12.46 5.22 -10.79
C GLU A 69 11.55 4.09 -10.31
N PRO A 70 10.98 3.28 -11.22
CA PRO A 70 10.05 2.22 -10.84
C PRO A 70 10.75 0.99 -10.27
N LEU A 71 9.98 0.17 -9.56
CA LEU A 71 10.36 -1.17 -9.11
C LEU A 71 9.28 -2.18 -9.49
N ASP A 72 9.65 -3.46 -9.55
CA ASP A 72 8.68 -4.53 -9.63
C ASP A 72 7.94 -4.64 -8.28
N GLY A 73 6.60 -4.64 -8.33
CA GLY A 73 5.72 -4.82 -7.19
C GLY A 73 4.77 -5.98 -7.38
N ALA A 74 4.27 -6.52 -6.27
CA ALA A 74 3.29 -7.59 -6.27
C ALA A 74 2.36 -7.47 -5.06
N LEU A 75 1.22 -8.19 -5.11
CA LEU A 75 0.36 -8.35 -3.95
C LEU A 75 1.03 -9.24 -2.89
N GLN A 76 1.02 -8.78 -1.65
CA GLN A 76 1.67 -9.38 -0.49
C GLN A 76 0.73 -9.39 0.73
N ALA A 77 1.08 -10.19 1.74
CA ALA A 77 0.26 -10.39 2.93
C ALA A 77 0.73 -9.45 4.05
N ASP A 78 -0.03 -8.37 4.27
CA ASP A 78 0.49 -7.18 4.95
C ASP A 78 -0.06 -7.00 6.36
N ARG A 79 -0.81 -7.97 6.88
CA ARG A 79 -1.42 -7.91 8.21
C ARG A 79 -0.42 -7.47 9.29
N ALA A 80 0.81 -7.98 9.25
CA ALA A 80 1.85 -7.64 10.23
C ALA A 80 2.22 -6.15 10.22
N ILE A 81 2.18 -5.50 9.05
CA ILE A 81 2.47 -4.06 8.90
C ILE A 81 1.38 -3.24 9.60
N PHE A 82 0.11 -3.58 9.38
CA PHE A 82 -1.03 -2.87 9.99
C PHE A 82 -1.09 -3.08 11.51
N VAL A 83 -0.79 -4.29 11.99
CA VAL A 83 -0.67 -4.55 13.44
C VAL A 83 0.44 -3.69 14.03
N ARG A 84 1.61 -3.62 13.38
CA ARG A 84 2.72 -2.79 13.86
C ARG A 84 2.36 -1.30 13.89
N ALA A 85 1.63 -0.81 12.88
CA ALA A 85 1.17 0.58 12.84
C ALA A 85 0.21 0.91 13.99
N ASP A 86 -0.70 0.00 14.33
CA ASP A 86 -1.61 0.15 15.47
C ASP A 86 -0.86 0.11 16.82
N GLU A 87 0.09 -0.80 17.00
CA GLU A 87 0.95 -0.84 18.20
C GLU A 87 1.70 0.49 18.40
N LEU A 88 2.27 1.03 17.32
CA LEU A 88 2.95 2.32 17.35
C LEU A 88 1.98 3.44 17.72
N HIS A 89 0.76 3.43 17.16
CA HIS A 89 -0.27 4.41 17.49
C HIS A 89 -0.64 4.36 18.97
N GLN A 90 -0.85 3.17 19.53
CA GLN A 90 -1.13 2.96 20.95
C GLN A 90 0.00 3.46 21.86
N SER A 91 1.24 3.47 21.36
CA SER A 91 2.40 4.05 22.05
C SER A 91 2.60 5.56 21.86
N GLY A 92 1.69 6.22 21.11
CA GLY A 92 1.68 7.67 20.89
C GLY A 92 2.23 8.13 19.54
N ALA A 93 2.57 7.21 18.64
CA ALA A 93 2.96 7.55 17.29
C ALA A 93 1.77 8.08 16.46
N ARG A 94 2.06 8.89 15.45
CA ARG A 94 1.06 9.46 14.55
C ARG A 94 0.71 8.51 13.38
N THR A 95 0.39 7.26 13.71
CA THR A 95 0.12 6.15 12.77
C THR A 95 -1.29 5.59 12.91
N ASP A 96 -2.28 6.45 13.09
CA ASP A 96 -3.69 6.04 13.23
C ASP A 96 -4.12 5.19 12.02
N VAL A 97 -4.63 3.99 12.31
CA VAL A 97 -5.10 3.03 11.31
C VAL A 97 -6.58 3.29 11.06
N TRP A 98 -6.90 3.66 9.83
CA TRP A 98 -8.28 3.93 9.40
C TRP A 98 -8.76 2.88 8.42
N GLN A 99 -10.09 2.80 8.29
CA GLN A 99 -10.76 1.87 7.40
C GLN A 99 -11.88 2.58 6.61
N VAL A 100 -11.94 2.33 5.31
CA VAL A 100 -13.05 2.70 4.43
C VAL A 100 -13.73 1.43 3.96
N THR A 101 -15.06 1.39 4.05
CA THR A 101 -15.86 0.25 3.58
C THR A 101 -16.35 0.50 2.16
N VAL A 102 -16.08 -0.45 1.27
CA VAL A 102 -16.59 -0.48 -0.10
C VAL A 102 -17.63 -1.60 -0.19
N GLU A 103 -18.85 -1.25 -0.54
CA GLU A 103 -19.94 -2.21 -0.75
C GLU A 103 -20.10 -2.50 -2.23
N LEU A 104 -20.04 -3.79 -2.60
CA LEU A 104 -20.19 -4.27 -3.97
C LEU A 104 -21.36 -5.25 -4.09
N PRO A 105 -21.98 -5.35 -5.27
CA PRO A 105 -22.79 -6.51 -5.62
C PRO A 105 -21.99 -7.80 -5.44
N ASP A 106 -22.66 -8.89 -5.04
CA ASP A 106 -21.99 -10.16 -4.72
C ASP A 106 -21.16 -10.69 -5.90
N ALA A 107 -21.66 -10.54 -7.13
CA ALA A 107 -20.94 -10.93 -8.35
C ALA A 107 -19.62 -10.16 -8.53
N ASP A 108 -19.65 -8.84 -8.33
CA ASP A 108 -18.47 -7.98 -8.46
C ASP A 108 -17.46 -8.28 -7.34
N TYR A 109 -17.95 -8.50 -6.12
CA TYR A 109 -17.11 -8.92 -5.00
C TYR A 109 -16.36 -10.22 -5.29
N GLU A 110 -17.06 -11.26 -5.75
CA GLU A 110 -16.42 -12.55 -6.02
C GLU A 110 -15.41 -12.45 -7.16
N GLN A 111 -15.70 -11.63 -8.18
CA GLN A 111 -14.74 -11.34 -9.25
C GLN A 111 -13.47 -10.67 -8.72
N VAL A 112 -13.61 -9.60 -7.91
CA VAL A 112 -12.48 -8.90 -7.31
C VAL A 112 -11.66 -9.82 -6.40
N ARG A 113 -12.34 -10.62 -5.58
CA ARG A 113 -11.72 -11.57 -4.67
C ARG A 113 -10.93 -12.64 -5.41
N ALA A 114 -11.53 -13.26 -6.43
CA ALA A 114 -10.85 -14.25 -7.25
C ALA A 114 -9.63 -13.66 -7.95
N GLN A 115 -9.75 -12.44 -8.50
CA GLN A 115 -8.64 -11.79 -9.21
C GLN A 115 -7.48 -11.43 -8.27
N ALA A 116 -7.77 -10.84 -7.10
CA ALA A 116 -6.75 -10.51 -6.11
C ALA A 116 -6.02 -11.76 -5.60
N LEU A 117 -6.77 -12.84 -5.33
CA LEU A 117 -6.19 -14.11 -4.89
C LEU A 117 -5.32 -14.74 -5.97
N GLN A 118 -5.75 -14.68 -7.23
CA GLN A 118 -4.95 -15.14 -8.36
C GLN A 118 -3.63 -14.37 -8.44
N TRP A 119 -3.68 -13.03 -8.47
CA TRP A 119 -2.48 -12.20 -8.55
C TRP A 119 -1.52 -12.41 -7.37
N TYR A 120 -2.04 -12.57 -6.17
CA TYR A 120 -1.25 -12.87 -4.98
C TYR A 120 -0.58 -14.26 -5.05
N THR A 121 -1.30 -15.27 -5.55
CA THR A 121 -0.82 -16.65 -5.61
C THR A 121 0.22 -16.83 -6.72
N GLU A 122 -0.05 -16.25 -7.90
CA GLU A 122 0.83 -16.29 -9.06
C GLU A 122 2.02 -15.33 -8.95
N LYS A 123 2.06 -14.47 -7.91
CA LYS A 123 3.05 -13.40 -7.76
C LYS A 123 3.10 -12.51 -9.00
N THR A 124 1.93 -12.15 -9.52
CA THR A 124 1.81 -11.30 -10.70
C THR A 124 2.51 -9.97 -10.43
N VAL A 125 3.46 -9.65 -11.32
CA VAL A 125 4.28 -8.43 -11.22
C VAL A 125 3.56 -7.27 -11.90
N PHE A 126 3.55 -6.14 -11.20
CA PHE A 126 3.09 -4.84 -11.69
C PHE A 126 4.14 -3.79 -11.38
N THR A 127 4.17 -2.71 -12.17
CA THR A 127 5.08 -1.59 -11.91
C THR A 127 4.66 -0.83 -10.66
N TYR A 128 5.52 -0.83 -9.64
CA TYR A 128 5.41 -0.01 -8.45
C TYR A 128 6.20 1.30 -8.65
N ALA A 129 5.58 2.45 -8.43
CA ALA A 129 6.26 3.74 -8.49
C ALA A 129 5.57 4.79 -7.60
N PHE A 130 6.35 5.75 -7.10
CA PHE A 130 5.76 6.94 -6.49
C PHE A 130 5.21 7.88 -7.58
N PRO A 131 4.10 8.59 -7.30
CA PRO A 131 3.59 9.59 -8.21
C PRO A 131 4.55 10.78 -8.28
N GLU A 132 4.76 11.32 -9.47
CA GLU A 132 5.48 12.56 -9.62
C GLU A 132 4.68 13.71 -8.99
N ARG A 133 5.36 14.56 -8.20
CA ARG A 133 4.70 15.60 -7.42
C ARG A 133 3.95 16.57 -8.33
N GLY A 134 2.66 16.75 -8.06
CA GLY A 134 1.81 17.67 -8.84
C GLY A 134 1.38 17.11 -10.19
N GLN A 135 1.74 15.87 -10.53
CA GLN A 135 1.24 15.17 -11.70
C GLN A 135 0.22 14.08 -11.28
N PRO A 136 -0.75 13.77 -12.14
CA PRO A 136 -1.61 12.61 -11.92
C PRO A 136 -0.82 11.30 -12.01
N PRO A 137 -1.26 10.22 -11.34
CA PRO A 137 -0.64 8.91 -11.48
C PRO A 137 -0.68 8.45 -12.94
N LEU A 138 0.44 7.91 -13.42
CA LEU A 138 0.48 7.28 -14.73
C LEU A 138 -0.42 6.02 -14.74
N PRO A 139 -1.09 5.71 -15.86
CA PRO A 139 -2.08 4.63 -15.92
C PRO A 139 -1.46 3.23 -15.76
N ASP A 140 -0.18 3.08 -16.06
CA ASP A 140 0.58 1.83 -16.00
C ASP A 140 1.40 1.68 -14.70
N ARG A 141 1.45 2.71 -13.85
CA ARG A 141 2.23 2.73 -12.60
C ARG A 141 1.33 2.92 -11.40
N ASP A 142 1.56 2.13 -10.36
CA ASP A 142 0.79 2.21 -9.14
C ASP A 142 1.67 2.27 -7.89
N ASN A 143 1.11 2.79 -6.81
CA ASN A 143 1.61 2.58 -5.46
C ASN A 143 0.55 1.86 -4.62
N CYS A 144 0.84 1.68 -3.33
CA CYS A 144 -0.09 1.15 -2.33
C CYS A 144 -1.51 1.73 -2.45
N ALA A 145 -1.62 3.04 -2.60
CA ALA A 145 -2.88 3.76 -2.57
C ALA A 145 -3.66 3.68 -3.90
N THR A 146 -2.98 3.59 -5.05
CA THR A 146 -3.65 3.59 -6.36
C THR A 146 -3.92 2.20 -6.91
N PHE A 147 -3.15 1.17 -6.49
CA PHE A 147 -3.30 -0.19 -6.97
C PHE A 147 -4.73 -0.76 -6.91
N PRO A 148 -5.56 -0.49 -5.88
CA PRO A 148 -6.93 -1.00 -5.83
C PRO A 148 -7.77 -0.65 -7.08
N ARG A 149 -7.43 0.42 -7.83
CA ARG A 149 -8.11 0.75 -9.10
C ARG A 149 -8.00 -0.36 -10.15
N ARG A 150 -6.94 -1.17 -10.12
CA ARG A 150 -6.76 -2.32 -11.04
C ARG A 150 -7.79 -3.41 -10.80
N LEU A 151 -8.35 -3.47 -9.60
CA LEU A 151 -9.46 -4.33 -9.22
C LEU A 151 -10.83 -3.65 -9.41
N ALA A 152 -10.88 -2.51 -10.13
CA ALA A 152 -12.07 -1.68 -10.25
C ALA A 152 -12.64 -1.19 -8.91
N LEU A 153 -11.83 -1.17 -7.84
CA LEU A 153 -12.24 -0.61 -6.56
C LEU A 153 -12.17 0.92 -6.61
N PRO A 154 -13.17 1.62 -6.03
CA PRO A 154 -13.12 3.07 -5.91
C PRO A 154 -11.93 3.47 -5.03
N LEU A 155 -11.14 4.43 -5.50
CA LEU A 155 -10.08 4.99 -4.69
C LEU A 155 -10.66 6.04 -3.74
N PRO A 156 -10.28 6.05 -2.45
CA PRO A 156 -10.61 7.14 -1.54
C PRO A 156 -10.03 8.47 -2.04
N GLU A 157 -8.93 8.41 -2.79
CA GLU A 157 -8.24 9.56 -3.36
C GLU A 157 -7.56 9.17 -4.69
N PRO A 158 -7.87 9.84 -5.82
CA PRO A 158 -7.45 9.38 -7.15
C PRO A 158 -6.05 9.84 -7.58
N THR A 159 -5.43 10.80 -6.89
CA THR A 159 -4.12 11.36 -7.28
C THR A 159 -2.93 10.57 -6.75
N GLY A 160 -3.16 9.59 -5.86
CA GLY A 160 -2.09 8.86 -5.19
C GLY A 160 -1.27 9.71 -4.21
N GLN A 161 -1.70 10.96 -3.97
CA GLN A 161 -1.06 11.93 -3.07
C GLN A 161 -1.80 12.07 -1.73
N ALA A 162 -2.91 11.35 -1.55
CA ALA A 162 -3.77 11.35 -0.37
C ALA A 162 -3.18 12.03 0.87
N GLY A 163 -3.66 13.25 1.14
CA GLY A 163 -3.32 14.07 2.30
C GLY A 163 -3.82 13.47 3.61
N ALA A 164 -3.19 12.36 4.01
CA ALA A 164 -3.21 11.61 5.27
C ALA A 164 -2.31 10.36 5.12
N LEU A 165 -2.09 9.93 3.87
CA LEU A 165 -1.24 8.84 3.38
C LEU A 165 -0.09 9.40 2.53
N HIS A 166 1.03 9.71 3.16
CA HIS A 166 2.28 9.94 2.44
C HIS A 166 2.89 8.61 1.96
N CYS A 167 2.22 7.85 1.07
CA CYS A 167 2.84 6.76 0.30
C CYS A 167 3.95 7.30 -0.66
N GLY A 168 4.49 8.50 -0.42
CA GLY A 168 5.69 9.08 -1.00
C GLY A 168 6.50 9.70 0.13
N ALA A 169 7.78 9.33 0.19
CA ALA A 169 8.67 9.86 1.21
C ALA A 169 8.81 11.37 1.02
N GLY A 170 8.24 12.15 1.96
CA GLY A 170 8.33 13.60 1.94
C GLY A 170 9.78 14.05 1.79
N LYS A 171 10.06 14.82 0.73
CA LYS A 171 11.25 15.67 0.68
C LYS A 171 11.07 16.84 1.64
#